data_AF-A0A7X9W2W9-F1
#
_entry.id   AF-A0A7X9W2W9-F1
#
_cell.length_a   1.000
_cell.length_b   1.000
_cell.length_c   1.000
_cell.angle_alpha   90.00
_cell.angle_beta   90.00
_cell.angle_gamma   90.00
#
_symmetry.space_group_name_H-M   'P 1'
#
loop_
_entity.id
_entity.type
_entity.pdbx_description
1 polymer ?
#
loop_
_entity_poly.entity_id
_entity_poly.type
_entity_poly.pdbx_seq_one_letter_code
_entity_poly.pdbx_strand_id
1 'polypeptide(L)'
;MSQTHPPRDKPFPPLSVRHEQRLRVLADLTSADPVRIRVLANAFSHANDQDLLQLRTLHADPARLILLAHRIKGAAQMTGDTRLGAICAELEQICSDPAHDAQALDACIQRLQGALEEFGESFRRIAQDV
;
A
#
# COMPACT_ATOMS: atom_id res chain seq x y z
N MET A 1 4.38 5.21 -23.73
CA MET A 1 4.60 3.84 -23.21
C MET A 1 3.42 3.51 -22.30
N SER A 2 2.77 2.39 -22.56
CA SER A 2 1.39 2.09 -22.15
C SER A 2 1.24 1.89 -20.65
N GLN A 3 0.33 2.65 -20.01
CA GLN A 3 -0.14 2.35 -18.66
C GLN A 3 -1.17 1.23 -18.76
N THR A 4 -0.77 0.00 -18.46
CA THR A 4 -1.66 -1.14 -18.29
C THR A 4 -2.43 -0.97 -16.98
N HIS A 5 -3.60 -0.32 -17.04
CA HIS A 5 -4.57 -0.48 -15.97
C HIS A 5 -5.01 -1.96 -15.92
N PRO A 6 -4.97 -2.61 -14.74
CA PRO A 6 -5.52 -3.95 -14.62
C PRO A 6 -7.04 -3.91 -14.93
N PRO A 7 -7.58 -4.96 -15.57
CA PRO A 7 -9.01 -5.03 -15.87
C PRO A 7 -9.83 -4.97 -14.58
N ARG A 8 -10.88 -4.14 -14.59
CA ARG A 8 -11.77 -3.84 -13.44
C ARG A 8 -12.47 -5.07 -12.82
N ASP A 9 -12.47 -6.22 -13.51
CA ASP A 9 -13.23 -7.42 -13.12
C ASP A 9 -12.40 -8.56 -12.49
N LYS A 10 -11.08 -8.40 -12.32
CA LYS A 10 -10.29 -9.42 -11.63
C LYS A 10 -10.32 -9.16 -10.12
N PRO A 11 -10.84 -10.10 -9.30
CA PRO A 11 -10.75 -9.97 -7.86
C PRO A 11 -9.28 -9.88 -7.46
N PHE A 12 -8.98 -8.98 -6.52
CA PHE A 12 -7.63 -8.89 -5.97
C PHE A 12 -7.23 -10.23 -5.34
N PRO A 13 -5.95 -10.61 -5.44
CA PRO A 13 -5.47 -11.86 -4.85
C PRO A 13 -5.80 -11.92 -3.34
N PRO A 14 -6.10 -13.12 -2.80
CA PRO A 14 -6.41 -13.29 -1.39
C PRO A 14 -5.20 -12.93 -0.51
N LEU A 15 -5.46 -12.72 0.79
CA LEU A 15 -4.47 -12.29 1.77
C LEU A 15 -3.22 -13.17 1.81
N SER A 16 -3.39 -14.49 1.79
CA SER A 16 -2.29 -15.46 1.79
C SER A 16 -1.38 -15.30 0.57
N VAL A 17 -1.97 -15.16 -0.62
CA VAL A 17 -1.23 -14.98 -1.87
C VAL A 17 -0.46 -13.65 -1.87
N ARG A 18 -1.06 -12.57 -1.33
CA ARG A 18 -0.37 -11.28 -1.18
C ARG A 18 0.81 -11.39 -0.20
N HIS A 19 0.61 -12.06 0.93
CA HIS A 19 1.65 -12.30 1.92
C HIS A 19 2.84 -13.07 1.32
N GLU A 20 2.57 -14.19 0.66
CA GLU A 20 3.59 -15.00 -0.02
C GLU A 20 4.34 -14.22 -1.10
N GLN A 21 3.65 -13.35 -1.85
CA GLN A 21 4.26 -12.50 -2.86
C GLN A 21 5.23 -11.50 -2.22
N ARG A 22 4.82 -10.82 -1.13
CA ARG A 22 5.67 -9.88 -0.40
C ARG A 22 6.91 -10.57 0.16
N LEU A 23 6.75 -11.76 0.74
CA LEU A 23 7.88 -12.56 1.24
C LEU A 23 8.85 -12.92 0.11
N ARG A 24 8.35 -13.38 -1.04
CA ARG A 24 9.18 -13.69 -2.22
C ARG A 24 9.99 -12.48 -2.67
N VAL A 25 9.35 -11.32 -2.78
CA VAL A 25 10.06 -10.07 -3.15
C VAL A 25 11.17 -9.73 -2.15
N LEU A 26 10.90 -9.84 -0.84
CA LEU A 26 11.95 -9.60 0.16
C LEU A 26 13.09 -10.61 0.06
N ALA A 27 12.78 -11.89 -0.13
CA ALA A 27 13.79 -12.93 -0.32
C ALA A 27 14.66 -12.62 -1.56
N ASP A 28 14.06 -12.23 -2.67
CA ASP A 28 14.79 -11.87 -3.89
C ASP A 28 15.72 -10.66 -3.68
N LEU A 29 15.24 -9.61 -3.01
CA LEU A 29 16.02 -8.40 -2.73
C LEU A 29 17.17 -8.60 -1.73
N THR A 30 17.11 -9.66 -0.93
CA THR A 30 18.04 -9.92 0.17
C THR A 30 18.89 -11.16 -0.03
N SER A 31 18.80 -11.80 -1.21
CA SER A 31 19.42 -13.09 -1.50
C SER A 31 19.03 -14.18 -0.47
N ALA A 32 17.78 -14.14 -0.02
CA ALA A 32 17.19 -15.02 0.98
C ALA A 32 17.89 -15.04 2.35
N ASP A 33 18.67 -14.00 2.70
CA ASP A 33 19.28 -13.86 4.02
C ASP A 33 18.20 -13.51 5.08
N PRO A 34 17.93 -14.40 6.07
CA PRO A 34 16.87 -14.19 7.05
C PRO A 34 17.01 -12.91 7.88
N VAL A 35 18.24 -12.51 8.20
CA VAL A 35 18.51 -11.29 8.97
C VAL A 35 18.12 -10.07 8.14
N ARG A 36 18.48 -10.07 6.86
CA ARG A 36 18.17 -8.97 5.93
C ARG A 36 16.68 -8.91 5.60
N ILE A 37 16.00 -10.06 5.44
CA ILE A 37 14.55 -10.12 5.26
C ILE A 37 13.86 -9.48 6.47
N ARG A 38 14.25 -9.88 7.69
CA ARG A 38 13.70 -9.34 8.93
C ARG A 38 13.88 -7.83 9.05
N VAL A 39 15.09 -7.32 8.74
CA VAL A 39 15.37 -5.88 8.76
C VAL A 39 14.49 -5.13 7.77
N LEU A 40 14.38 -5.63 6.53
CA LEU A 40 13.60 -4.95 5.50
C LEU A 40 12.09 -5.03 5.78
N ALA A 41 11.59 -6.15 6.29
CA ALA A 41 10.20 -6.31 6.72
C ALA A 41 9.85 -5.34 7.87
N ASN A 42 10.72 -5.21 8.87
CA ASN A 42 10.54 -4.22 9.94
C ASN A 42 10.51 -2.80 9.38
N ALA A 43 11.39 -2.46 8.44
CA ALA A 43 11.41 -1.14 7.80
C ALA A 43 10.09 -0.82 7.08
N PHE A 44 9.53 -1.78 6.31
CA PHE A 44 8.22 -1.61 5.67
C PHE A 44 7.10 -1.45 6.68
N SER A 45 7.06 -2.28 7.74
CA SER A 45 6.02 -2.16 8.77
C SER A 45 6.07 -0.82 9.51
N HIS A 46 7.27 -0.32 9.82
CA HIS A 46 7.45 0.97 10.48
C HIS A 46 7.05 2.14 9.58
N ALA A 47 7.43 2.12 8.31
CA ALA A 47 7.01 3.12 7.34
C ALA A 47 5.47 3.14 7.19
N ASN A 48 4.85 1.96 7.12
CA ASN A 48 3.40 1.82 7.03
C ASN A 48 2.66 2.36 8.27
N ASP A 49 3.22 2.17 9.48
CA ASP A 49 2.62 2.73 10.70
C ASP A 49 2.65 4.28 10.68
N GLN A 50 3.72 4.87 10.12
CA GLN A 50 3.78 6.31 9.88
C GLN A 50 2.77 6.77 8.81
N ASP A 51 2.59 5.98 7.74
CA ASP A 51 1.58 6.24 6.70
C ASP A 51 0.16 6.23 7.26
N LEU A 52 -0.17 5.24 8.10
CA LEU A 52 -1.46 5.16 8.79
C LEU A 52 -1.71 6.35 9.72
N LEU A 53 -0.70 6.77 10.48
CA LEU A 53 -0.81 7.94 11.33
C LEU A 53 -1.06 9.21 10.51
N GLN A 54 -0.35 9.38 9.40
CA GLN A 54 -0.58 10.51 8.50
C GLN A 54 -1.99 10.45 7.90
N LEU A 55 -2.43 9.30 7.38
CA LEU A 55 -3.75 9.15 6.78
C LEU A 55 -4.88 9.53 7.77
N ARG A 56 -4.74 9.16 9.05
CA ARG A 56 -5.72 9.45 10.11
C ARG A 56 -5.70 10.92 10.57
N THR A 57 -4.62 11.65 10.33
CA THR A 57 -4.45 13.04 10.79
C THR A 57 -4.69 14.07 9.68
N LEU A 58 -4.66 13.65 8.42
CA LEU A 58 -5.02 14.48 7.29
C LEU A 58 -6.54 14.68 7.23
N HIS A 59 -6.98 15.90 7.53
CA HIS A 59 -8.39 16.29 7.52
C HIS A 59 -8.90 16.59 6.10
N ALA A 60 -9.02 15.56 5.26
CA ALA A 60 -9.45 15.70 3.85
C ALA A 60 -8.69 16.78 3.05
N ASP A 61 -7.43 17.08 3.41
CA ASP A 61 -6.55 17.99 2.66
C ASP A 61 -6.10 17.29 1.37
N PRO A 62 -6.66 17.64 0.20
CA PRO A 62 -6.46 16.84 -1.02
C PRO A 62 -5.00 16.87 -1.48
N ALA A 63 -4.31 18.01 -1.31
CA ALA A 63 -2.92 18.14 -1.72
C ALA A 63 -2.00 17.23 -0.89
N ARG A 64 -2.22 17.17 0.43
CA ARG A 64 -1.44 16.27 1.30
C ARG A 64 -1.80 14.80 1.10
N LEU A 65 -3.06 14.49 0.84
CA LEU A 65 -3.50 13.13 0.53
C LEU A 65 -2.88 12.60 -0.76
N ILE A 66 -2.74 13.43 -1.81
CA ILE A 66 -2.02 13.07 -3.04
C ILE A 66 -0.57 12.70 -2.74
N LEU A 67 0.15 13.52 -1.96
CA LEU A 67 1.55 13.25 -1.63
C LEU A 67 1.71 11.97 -0.82
N LEU A 68 0.81 11.72 0.14
CA LEU A 68 0.79 10.50 0.92
C LEU A 68 0.52 9.28 0.03
N ALA A 69 -0.51 9.35 -0.83
CA ALA A 69 -0.87 8.29 -1.78
C ALA A 69 0.30 7.97 -2.71
N HIS A 70 0.99 8.98 -3.23
CA HIS A 70 2.14 8.80 -4.10
C HIS A 70 3.28 8.04 -3.43
N ARG A 71 3.59 8.39 -2.17
CA ARG A 71 4.61 7.70 -1.37
C ARG A 71 4.24 6.24 -1.12
N ILE A 72 3.01 5.97 -0.67
CA ILE A 72 2.51 4.61 -0.40
C ILE A 72 2.52 3.78 -1.68
N LYS A 73 2.12 4.35 -2.81
CA LYS A 73 2.15 3.72 -4.14
C LYS A 73 3.55 3.25 -4.51
N GLY A 74 4.58 4.01 -4.17
CA GLY A 74 5.98 3.61 -4.34
C GLY A 74 6.33 2.33 -3.56
N ALA A 75 5.95 2.27 -2.28
CA ALA A 75 6.14 1.06 -1.46
C ALA A 75 5.37 -0.13 -2.03
N ALA A 76 4.11 0.08 -2.44
CA ALA A 76 3.28 -0.94 -3.05
C ALA A 76 3.88 -1.50 -4.35
N GLN A 77 4.46 -0.64 -5.20
CA GLN A 77 5.16 -1.05 -6.42
C GLN A 77 6.41 -1.88 -6.12
N MET A 78 7.21 -1.47 -5.13
CA MET A 78 8.41 -2.22 -4.73
C MET A 78 8.06 -3.64 -4.25
N THR A 79 6.91 -3.83 -3.61
CA THR A 79 6.48 -5.11 -3.05
C THR A 79 5.52 -5.90 -3.97
N GLY A 80 5.21 -5.38 -5.15
CA GLY A 80 4.27 -5.99 -6.10
C GLY A 80 2.81 -5.98 -5.64
N ASP A 81 2.42 -5.08 -4.73
CA ASP A 81 1.04 -4.98 -4.22
C ASP A 81 0.16 -4.13 -5.15
N THR A 82 -0.41 -4.81 -6.13
CA THR A 82 -1.28 -4.17 -7.14
C THR A 82 -2.56 -3.59 -6.56
N ARG A 83 -3.07 -4.12 -5.44
CA ARG A 83 -4.28 -3.62 -4.78
C ARG A 83 -4.01 -2.29 -4.11
N LEU A 84 -2.98 -2.23 -3.27
CA LEU A 84 -2.60 -1.00 -2.57
C LEU A 84 -2.24 0.09 -3.57
N GLY A 85 -1.50 -0.26 -4.64
CA GLY A 85 -1.16 0.67 -5.72
C GLY A 85 -2.39 1.22 -6.46
N ALA A 86 -3.41 0.39 -6.72
CA ALA A 86 -4.64 0.83 -7.37
C ALA A 86 -5.45 1.79 -6.51
N ILE A 87 -5.57 1.53 -5.19
CA ILE A 87 -6.27 2.41 -4.25
C ILE A 87 -5.55 3.77 -4.15
N CYS A 88 -4.20 3.77 -4.11
CA CYS A 88 -3.44 5.02 -4.09
C CYS A 88 -3.65 5.84 -5.37
N ALA A 89 -3.66 5.20 -6.55
CA ALA A 89 -3.94 5.88 -7.80
C ALA A 89 -5.37 6.44 -7.86
N GLU A 90 -6.34 5.74 -7.27
CA GLU A 90 -7.71 6.24 -7.16
C GLU A 90 -7.80 7.46 -6.23
N LEU A 91 -7.11 7.42 -5.08
CA LEU A 91 -7.05 8.56 -4.17
C LEU A 91 -6.38 9.78 -4.82
N GLU A 92 -5.27 9.58 -5.53
CA GLU A 92 -4.61 10.63 -6.33
C GLU A 92 -5.59 11.27 -7.31
N GLN A 93 -6.41 10.46 -7.99
CA GLN A 93 -7.36 10.94 -8.98
C GLN A 93 -8.53 11.71 -8.35
N ILE A 94 -9.12 11.19 -7.26
CA ILE A 94 -10.23 11.85 -6.55
C ILE A 94 -9.76 13.20 -6.01
N CYS A 95 -8.62 13.26 -5.34
CA CYS A 95 -8.10 14.50 -4.76
C CYS A 95 -7.65 15.53 -5.81
N SER A 96 -7.40 15.10 -7.06
CA SER A 96 -7.04 16.00 -8.15
C SER A 96 -8.26 16.68 -8.80
N ASP A 97 -9.48 16.19 -8.52
CA ASP A 97 -10.73 16.77 -8.99
C ASP A 97 -11.23 17.83 -7.97
N PRO A 98 -11.32 19.12 -8.33
CA PRO A 98 -11.86 20.15 -7.46
C PRO A 98 -13.34 19.97 -7.09
N ALA A 99 -14.08 19.17 -7.87
CA ALA A 99 -15.50 18.87 -7.67
C ALA A 99 -15.72 17.45 -7.15
N HIS A 100 -14.71 16.84 -6.51
CA HIS A 100 -14.82 15.48 -6.00
C HIS A 100 -15.98 15.32 -5.02
N ASP A 101 -16.62 14.16 -5.10
CA ASP A 101 -17.62 13.74 -4.13
C ASP A 101 -16.93 13.38 -2.80
N ALA A 102 -17.29 14.09 -1.74
CA ALA A 102 -16.78 13.84 -0.38
C ALA A 102 -17.03 12.40 0.08
N GLN A 103 -18.17 11.80 -0.30
CA GLN A 103 -18.48 10.42 0.06
C GLN A 103 -17.57 9.43 -0.68
N ALA A 104 -17.23 9.71 -1.94
CA ALA A 104 -16.28 8.90 -2.70
C ALA A 104 -14.86 9.00 -2.12
N LEU A 105 -14.45 10.20 -1.68
CA LEU A 105 -13.18 10.42 -1.00
C LEU A 105 -13.10 9.62 0.31
N ASP A 106 -14.11 9.75 1.17
CA ASP A 106 -14.17 9.01 2.45
C ASP A 106 -14.13 7.50 2.23
N ALA A 107 -14.90 6.98 1.26
CA ALA A 107 -14.89 5.56 0.92
C ALA A 107 -13.52 5.09 0.37
N CYS A 108 -12.80 5.95 -0.35
CA CYS A 108 -11.44 5.67 -0.80
C CYS A 108 -10.45 5.63 0.37
N ILE A 109 -10.51 6.61 1.27
CA ILE A 109 -9.68 6.68 2.49
C ILE A 109 -9.90 5.45 3.37
N GLN A 110 -11.15 5.02 3.59
CA GLN A 110 -11.45 3.81 4.37
C GLN A 110 -10.86 2.54 3.74
N ARG A 111 -10.96 2.41 2.41
CA ARG A 111 -10.33 1.29 1.69
C ARG A 111 -8.81 1.33 1.79
N LEU A 112 -8.20 2.51 1.70
CA LEU A 112 -6.76 2.69 1.85
C LEU A 112 -6.30 2.32 3.26
N GLN A 113 -7.02 2.77 4.29
CA GLN A 113 -6.73 2.43 5.68
C GLN A 113 -6.72 0.91 5.89
N GLY A 114 -7.78 0.21 5.47
CA GLY A 114 -7.84 -1.25 5.60
C GLY A 114 -6.76 -1.98 4.79
N ALA A 115 -6.33 -1.42 3.65
CA ALA A 115 -5.23 -1.97 2.87
C ALA A 115 -3.86 -1.77 3.56
N LEU A 116 -3.62 -0.60 4.16
CA LEU A 116 -2.41 -0.32 4.93
C LEU A 116 -2.33 -1.15 6.22
N GLU A 117 -3.45 -1.35 6.92
CA GLU A 117 -3.49 -2.21 8.11
C GLU A 117 -3.09 -3.65 7.76
N GLU A 118 -3.61 -4.18 6.65
CA GLU A 118 -3.25 -5.51 6.13
C GLU A 118 -1.80 -5.59 5.65
N PHE A 119 -1.33 -4.57 4.93
CA PHE A 119 0.04 -4.50 4.44
C PHE A 119 1.04 -4.51 5.59
N GLY A 120 0.84 -3.64 6.58
CA GLY A 120 1.69 -3.59 7.78
C GLY A 120 1.69 -4.89 8.56
N GLU A 121 0.52 -5.53 8.72
CA GLU A 121 0.42 -6.81 9.42
C GLU A 121 1.17 -7.94 8.70
N SER A 122 1.08 -7.98 7.37
CA SER A 122 1.83 -8.94 6.58
C SER A 122 3.34 -8.80 6.78
N PHE A 123 3.88 -7.58 6.85
CA PHE A 123 5.32 -7.38 7.08
C PHE A 123 5.75 -7.67 8.51
N ARG A 124 4.92 -7.34 9.51
CA ARG A 124 5.17 -7.74 10.90
C ARG A 124 5.27 -9.26 11.02
N ARG A 125 4.35 -9.99 10.39
CA ARG A 125 4.38 -11.44 10.33
C ARG A 125 5.64 -11.98 9.65
N ILE A 126 6.02 -11.43 8.49
CA ILE A 126 7.28 -11.82 7.82
C ILE A 126 8.48 -11.62 8.77
N ALA A 127 8.56 -10.50 9.48
CA ALA A 127 9.67 -10.24 10.40
C ALA A 127 9.74 -11.20 11.60
N GLN A 128 8.62 -11.84 11.96
CA GLN A 128 8.53 -12.83 13.04
C GLN A 128 8.81 -14.26 12.56
N ASP A 129 8.38 -14.59 11.34
CA ASP A 129 8.37 -15.96 10.81
C ASP A 129 9.68 -16.37 10.10
N VAL A 130 10.59 -15.44 9.78
CA VAL A 130 11.87 -15.70 9.07
C VAL A 130 13.07 -15.94 9.96
#